data_AF-Q11LS7-F1
#
_entry.id   AF-Q11LS7-F1
#
_cell.length_a   1.000
_cell.length_b   1.000
_cell.length_c   1.000
_cell.angle_alpha   90.00
_cell.angle_beta   90.00
_cell.angle_gamma   90.00
#
_symmetry.space_group_name_H-M   'P 1'
#
loop_
_entity.id
_entity.type
_entity.pdbx_description
1 polymer ?
#
loop_
_entity_poly.entity_id
_entity_poly.type
_entity_poly.pdbx_seq_one_letter_code
_entity_poly.pdbx_strand_id
1 'polypeptide(L)' 'MSGPIARIILRYVAGMLVAKGILDPDSASLINTDPDLIELATAAVGVLMGIGTEFFYRLARKMGWEL' A
#
# COMPACT_ATOMS: atom_id res chain seq x y z
N MET A 1 -5.95 1.95 17.59
CA MET A 1 -6.79 3.02 16.98
C MET A 1 -6.42 3.31 15.51
N SER A 2 -5.60 2.48 14.85
CA SER A 2 -5.14 2.68 13.45
C SER A 2 -6.05 2.03 12.39
N GLY A 3 -6.75 0.94 12.73
CA GLY A 3 -7.59 0.17 11.78
C GLY A 3 -8.62 0.99 11.00
N PRO A 4 -9.42 1.87 11.63
CA PRO A 4 -10.40 2.70 10.92
C PRO A 4 -9.75 3.67 9.92
N ILE A 5 -8.62 4.27 10.28
CA ILE A 5 -7.89 5.22 9.43
C ILE A 5 -7.32 4.49 8.21
N ALA A 6 -6.67 3.34 8.43
CA ALA A 6 -6.14 2.52 7.35
C ALA A 6 -7.24 2.12 6.36
N ARG A 7 -8.43 1.75 6.85
CA ARG A 7 -9.58 1.39 6.01
C ARG A 7 -10.07 2.55 5.14
N ILE A 8 -10.11 3.77 5.69
CA ILE A 8 -10.52 4.96 4.93
C ILE A 8 -9.48 5.27 3.84
N ILE A 9 -8.19 5.27 4.18
CA ILE A 9 -7.11 5.54 3.23
C ILE A 9 -7.13 4.50 2.10
N LEU A 10 -7.15 3.21 2.43
CA LEU A 10 -7.17 2.12 1.45
C LEU A 10 -8.40 2.22 0.53
N ARG A 11 -9.55 2.66 1.04
CA ARG A 11 -10.76 2.83 0.21
C ARG A 11 -10.59 3.89 -0.86
N TYR A 12 -10.02 5.05 -0.51
CA TYR A 12 -9.78 6.11 -1.49
C TYR A 12 -8.67 5.74 -2.47
N VAL A 13 -7.60 5.09 -2.00
CA VAL A 13 -6.53 4.59 -2.86
C VAL A 13 -7.06 3.56 -3.86
N ALA A 14 -7.84 2.57 -3.40
CA ALA A 14 -8.44 1.57 -4.27
C ALA A 14 -9.37 2.20 -5.31
N GLY A 15 -10.26 3.13 -4.89
CA GLY A 15 -11.13 3.85 -5.81
C GLY A 15 -10.37 4.65 -6.88
N MET A 16 -9.26 5.30 -6.50
CA MET A 16 -8.39 6.01 -7.42
C MET A 16 -7.70 5.06 -8.43
N LEU A 17 -7.20 3.92 -7.96
CA LEU A 17 -6.55 2.93 -8.83
C LEU A 17 -7.53 2.32 -9.84
N VAL A 18 -8.77 2.07 -9.42
CA VAL A 18 -9.86 1.65 -10.32
C VAL A 18 -10.18 2.74 -11.34
N ALA A 19 -10.33 3.99 -10.92
CA ALA A 19 -10.61 5.11 -11.83
C ALA A 19 -9.49 5.33 -12.87
N LYS A 20 -8.25 4.97 -12.53
CA LYS A 20 -7.09 5.00 -13.45
C LYS A 20 -7.00 3.76 -14.35
N GLY A 21 -7.88 2.78 -14.18
CA GLY A 21 -7.84 1.50 -14.91
C GLY A 21 -6.69 0.58 -14.51
N ILE A 22 -6.03 0.84 -13.37
CA ILE A 22 -4.91 0.02 -12.88
C ILE A 22 -5.44 -1.23 -12.16
N LEU A 23 -6.56 -1.08 -11.44
CA LEU A 23 -7.25 -2.19 -10.79
C LEU A 23 -8.63 -2.37 -11.40
N ASP A 24 -9.03 -3.61 -11.60
CA ASP A 24 -10.36 -3.97 -12.03
C ASP A 24 -11.28 -4.15 -10.80
N PRO A 25 -12.52 -3.60 -10.79
CA PRO A 25 -13.42 -3.66 -9.63
C PRO A 25 -13.72 -5.08 -9.14
N ASP A 26 -13.79 -6.04 -10.06
CA ASP A 26 -14.18 -7.41 -9.77
C ASP A 26 -12.99 -8.27 -9.30
N SER A 27 -11.77 -7.83 -9.61
CA SER A 27 -10.52 -8.52 -9.25
C SER A 27 -10.28 -8.63 -7.73
N ALA A 28 -10.92 -7.78 -6.92
CA ALA A 28 -10.85 -7.89 -5.46
C ALA A 28 -11.39 -9.23 -4.95
N SER A 29 -12.40 -9.79 -5.62
CA SER A 29 -12.95 -11.10 -5.24
C SER A 29 -11.95 -12.23 -5.51
N LEU A 30 -11.25 -12.18 -6.65
CA LEU A 30 -10.25 -13.16 -7.07
C LEU A 30 -9.05 -13.20 -6.14
N ILE A 31 -8.54 -12.02 -5.74
CA ILE A 31 -7.40 -11.92 -4.81
C ILE A 31 -7.77 -12.49 -3.43
N ASN A 32 -9.01 -12.28 -2.96
CA ASN A 32 -9.42 -12.75 -1.64
C ASN A 32 -9.72 -14.26 -1.57
N THR A 33 -9.92 -14.92 -2.72
CA THR A 33 -10.22 -16.36 -2.77
C THR A 33 -8.97 -17.23 -2.92
N ASP A 34 -7.85 -16.65 -3.34
CA ASP A 34 -6.58 -17.36 -3.56
C ASP A 34 -5.55 -16.98 -2.48
N PRO A 35 -5.20 -17.91 -1.57
CA PRO A 35 -4.22 -17.66 -0.51
C PRO A 35 -2.84 -17.20 -1.02
N ASP A 36 -2.39 -17.70 -2.17
CA ASP A 36 -1.06 -17.37 -2.70
C ASP A 36 -1.01 -15.90 -3.18
N LEU A 37 -2.11 -15.41 -3.75
CA LEU A 37 -2.25 -13.99 -4.13
C LEU A 37 -2.28 -13.08 -2.92
N ILE A 38 -2.90 -13.52 -1.81
CA ILE A 38 -2.90 -12.76 -0.55
C ILE A 38 -1.49 -12.67 0.01
N GLU A 39 -0.73 -13.77 0.00
CA GLU A 39 0.65 -13.78 0.48
C GLU A 39 1.53 -12.87 -0.37
N LEU A 40 1.45 -12.96 -1.69
CA LEU A 40 2.19 -12.10 -2.61
C LEU A 40 1.85 -10.62 -2.41
N ALA A 41 0.56 -10.28 -2.28
CA ALA A 41 0.13 -8.91 -2.03
C ALA A 41 0.64 -8.40 -0.68
N THR A 42 0.60 -9.23 0.35
CA THR A 42 1.11 -8.89 1.70
C THR A 42 2.61 -8.65 1.67
N ALA A 43 3.37 -9.51 1.00
CA ALA A 43 4.81 -9.36 0.83
C ALA A 43 5.14 -8.09 0.04
N ALA A 44 4.43 -7.81 -1.07
CA ALA A 44 4.62 -6.62 -1.87
C ALA A 44 4.37 -5.33 -1.06
N VAL A 45 3.30 -5.28 -0.26
CA VAL A 45 3.03 -4.14 0.64
C VAL A 45 4.15 -3.99 1.67
N GLY A 46 4.64 -5.07 2.25
CA GLY A 46 5.77 -5.05 3.19
C GLY A 46 7.03 -4.46 2.57
N VAL A 47 7.38 -4.89 1.35
CA VAL A 47 8.53 -4.36 0.60
C VAL A 47 8.36 -2.87 0.30
N LEU A 48 7.19 -2.45 -0.18
CA LEU A 48 6.90 -1.04 -0.47
C LEU A 48 7.01 -0.17 0.79
N MET A 49 6.53 -0.64 1.93
CA MET A 49 6.66 0.06 3.21
C MET A 49 8.12 0.19 3.65
N GLY A 50 8.92 -0.88 3.49
CA GLY A 50 10.35 -0.85 3.79
C GLY A 50 11.10 0.15 2.92
N ILE A 51 10.88 0.11 1.61
CA ILE A 51 11.48 1.05 0.65
C ILE A 51 11.04 2.48 0.95
N GLY A 52 9.74 2.70 1.20
CA GLY A 52 9.19 4.01 1.51
C GLY A 52 9.80 4.60 2.78
N THR A 53 10.01 3.78 3.81
CA THR A 53 10.63 4.20 5.07
C THR A 53 12.09 4.58 4.86
N GLU A 54 12.86 3.75 4.16
CA GLU A 54 14.27 4.04 3.87
C GLU A 54 14.42 5.29 2.97
N PHE A 55 13.53 5.45 1.98
CA PHE A 55 13.50 6.63 1.14
C PHE A 55 13.20 7.89 1.95
N PHE A 56 12.21 7.84 2.84
CA PHE A 56 11.88 8.93 3.73
C PHE A 56 13.05 9.28 4.66
N TYR A 57 13.70 8.28 5.24
CA TYR A 57 14.90 8.46 6.06
C TYR A 57 16.03 9.16 5.28
N ARG A 58 16.29 8.74 4.04
CA ARG A 58 17.27 9.39 3.17
C ARG A 58 16.90 10.83 2.85
N LEU A 59 15.62 11.11 2.62
CA LEU A 59 15.13 12.47 2.34
C LEU A 59 15.28 13.36 3.58
N ALA A 60 14.90 12.86 4.76
CA ALA A 60 15.05 13.56 6.02
C ALA A 60 16.52 13.95 6.28
N ARG A 61 17.46 13.01 6.10
CA ARG A 61 18.89 13.32 6.21
C ARG A 61 19.36 14.38 5.22
N LYS A 62 18.87 14.36 3.97
CA LYS A 62 19.17 15.40 2.97
C LYS A 62 18.61 16.76 3.36
N MET A 63 17.47 16.80 4.05
CA MET A 63 16.84 18.03 4.53
C MET A 63 17.46 18.55 5.84
N GLY A 64 18.54 17.92 6.33
CA GLY A 64 19.20 18.30 7.58
C GLY A 64 18.38 17.98 8.83
N TRP A 65 17.39 17.09 8.71
CA TRP A 65 16.66 16.62 9.88
C TRP A 65 17.60 15.68 10.65
N GLU A 66 18.03 16.11 11.83
CA GLU A 66 18.64 15.23 12.82
C GLU A 66 17.53 14.30 13.33
N LEU A 67 17.46 13.09 12.78
CA LEU A 67 16.60 11.99 13.23
C LEU A 67 17.34 11.12 14.24
#